data_AF-A0A1M5NIP0-F1
#
_entry.id   AF-A0A1M5NIP0-F1
#
_cell.length_a   1.000
_cell.length_b   1.000
_cell.length_c   1.000
_cell.angle_alpha   90.00
_cell.angle_beta   90.00
_cell.angle_gamma   90.00
#
_symmetry.space_group_name_H-M   'P 1'
#
loop_
_entity.id
_entity.type
_entity.pdbx_description
1 polymer ?
#
loop_
_entity_poly.entity_id
_entity_poly.type
_entity_poly.pdbx_seq_one_letter_code
_entity_poly.pdbx_strand_id
1 'polypeptide(L)' 'MSILDIDNAKSYATEANLMKALATTGLDQMMPLVVCNRDGRFTAVFGLHLSGMAKTGDVTAAARHGFKTID' A
#
# COMPACT_ATOMS: atom_id res chain seq x y z
N MET A 1 7.44 18.70 -7.51
CA MET A 1 6.55 17.52 -7.58
C MET A 1 7.38 16.32 -7.13
N SER A 2 7.16 15.85 -5.91
CA SER A 2 7.88 14.68 -5.38
C SER A 2 7.38 13.44 -6.12
N ILE A 3 8.26 12.72 -6.81
CA ILE A 3 7.94 11.41 -7.38
C ILE A 3 7.95 10.43 -6.21
N LEU A 4 6.81 9.79 -5.96
CA LEU A 4 6.72 8.75 -4.93
C LEU A 4 7.57 7.56 -5.35
N ASP A 5 8.72 7.37 -4.71
CA ASP A 5 9.54 6.17 -4.91
C ASP A 5 8.92 4.98 -4.16
N ILE A 6 8.44 4.02 -4.96
CA ILE A 6 7.82 2.76 -4.55
C ILE A 6 8.68 1.54 -4.89
N ASP A 7 9.88 1.73 -5.46
CA ASP A 7 10.72 0.61 -5.91
C ASP A 7 11.22 -0.23 -4.72
N ASN A 8 11.35 0.40 -3.53
CA ASN A 8 11.71 -0.25 -2.27
C ASN A 8 10.51 -0.75 -1.43
N ALA A 9 9.27 -0.60 -1.93
CA ALA A 9 8.09 -1.05 -1.20
C ALA A 9 7.87 -2.56 -1.37
N LYS A 10 7.26 -3.19 -0.37
CA LYS A 10 6.85 -4.60 -0.47
C LYS A 10 5.91 -4.78 -1.67
N SER A 11 6.31 -5.65 -2.60
CA SER A 11 5.64 -5.81 -3.88
C SER A 11 5.48 -7.28 -4.29
N TYR A 12 4.47 -7.54 -5.11
CA TYR A 12 4.04 -8.86 -5.53
C TYR A 12 4.01 -8.96 -7.06
N ALA A 13 4.21 -10.17 -7.59
CA ALA A 13 4.24 -10.40 -9.03
C ALA A 13 2.88 -10.14 -9.73
N THR A 14 1.77 -10.21 -8.99
CA THR A 14 0.42 -9.98 -9.52
C THR A 14 -0.42 -9.18 -8.52
N GLU A 15 -1.40 -8.44 -9.03
CA GLU A 15 -2.38 -7.74 -8.21
C GLU A 15 -3.14 -8.69 -7.29
N ALA A 16 -3.53 -9.86 -7.78
CA ALA A 16 -4.23 -10.87 -6.98
C ALA A 16 -3.40 -11.35 -5.77
N ASN A 17 -2.08 -11.47 -5.92
CA ASN A 17 -1.19 -11.85 -4.82
C ASN A 17 -1.06 -10.73 -3.78
N LEU A 18 -1.00 -9.47 -4.23
CA LEU A 18 -1.05 -8.30 -3.35
C LEU A 18 -2.36 -8.31 -2.55
N MET A 19 -3.51 -8.43 -3.21
CA MET A 19 -4.83 -8.38 -2.56
C MET A 19 -5.00 -9.51 -1.53
N LYS A 20 -4.55 -10.73 -1.83
CA LYS A 20 -4.54 -11.84 -0.85
C LYS A 20 -3.68 -11.52 0.39
N ALA A 21 -2.52 -10.92 0.18
CA ALA A 21 -1.64 -10.55 1.30
C ALA A 21 -2.26 -9.45 2.17
N LEU A 22 -2.87 -8.44 1.53
CA LEU A 22 -3.57 -7.35 2.23
C LEU A 22 -4.72 -7.90 3.08
N ALA A 23 -5.56 -8.77 2.51
CA ALA A 23 -6.66 -9.42 3.22
C ALA A 23 -6.20 -10.26 4.42
N THR A 24 -5.06 -10.95 4.29
CA THR A 24 -4.48 -11.74 5.41
C THR A 24 -4.06 -10.85 6.58
N THR A 25 -3.65 -9.61 6.28
CA THR A 25 -3.22 -8.62 7.28
C THR A 25 -4.33 -7.66 7.73
N GLY A 26 -5.53 -7.74 7.13
CA GLY A 26 -6.62 -6.77 7.33
C GLY A 26 -6.35 -5.37 6.76
N LEU A 27 -5.28 -5.20 5.99
CA LEU A 27 -4.89 -3.92 5.37
C LEU A 27 -5.74 -3.58 4.13
N ASP A 28 -6.47 -4.55 3.57
CA ASP A 28 -7.41 -4.35 2.47
C ASP A 28 -8.57 -3.41 2.84
N GLN A 29 -8.98 -3.43 4.11
CA GLN A 29 -10.05 -2.57 4.65
C GLN A 29 -9.65 -1.09 4.68
N MET A 30 -8.36 -0.79 4.55
CA MET A 30 -7.82 0.57 4.57
C MET A 30 -7.94 1.27 3.21
N MET A 31 -8.48 0.60 2.19
CA MET A 31 -8.61 1.12 0.82
C MET A 31 -7.30 1.69 0.26
N PRO A 32 -6.21 0.90 0.23
CA PRO A 32 -4.93 1.38 -0.30
C PRO A 32 -5.02 1.68 -1.79
N LEU A 33 -4.15 2.56 -2.25
CA LEU A 33 -3.89 2.74 -3.67
C LEU A 33 -3.00 1.59 -4.16
N VAL A 34 -3.50 0.80 -5.10
CA VAL A 34 -2.71 -0.24 -5.77
C VAL A 34 -1.96 0.38 -6.94
N VAL A 35 -0.64 0.16 -6.99
CA VAL A 35 0.24 0.71 -8.01
C VAL A 35 1.20 -0.36 -8.53
N CYS A 36 1.62 -0.21 -9.79
CA CYS A 36 2.64 -1.05 -10.40
C CYS A 36 3.97 -0.28 -10.45
N ASN A 37 5.05 -0.90 -9.98
CA ASN A 37 6.39 -0.32 -10.01
C ASN A 37 7.06 -0.53 -11.39
N ARG A 38 8.28 -0.03 -11.55
CA ARG A 38 9.03 -0.12 -12.82
C ARG A 38 9.40 -1.55 -13.21
N ASP A 39 9.46 -2.46 -12.25
CA ASP A 39 9.74 -3.88 -12.46
C ASP A 39 8.48 -4.70 -12.81
N GLY A 40 7.32 -4.05 -12.99
CA GLY A 40 6.06 -4.73 -13.29
C GLY A 40 5.43 -5.43 -12.08
N ARG A 41 5.82 -5.06 -10.85
CA ARG A 41 5.31 -5.64 -9.60
C ARG A 41 4.28 -4.72 -8.96
N PHE A 42 3.28 -5.31 -8.33
CA PHE A 42 2.17 -4.62 -7.68
C PHE A 42 2.47 -4.36 -6.20
N THR A 43 2.27 -3.13 -5.75
CA THR A 43 2.38 -2.73 -4.34
C THR A 43 1.19 -1.86 -3.93
N ALA A 44 1.04 -1.67 -2.62
CA ALA A 44 0.00 -0.87 -2.01
C ALA A 44 0.62 0.37 -1.35
N VAL A 45 0.01 1.52 -1.59
CA VAL A 45 0.34 2.80 -0.98
C VAL A 45 -0.81 3.21 -0.07
N PHE A 46 -0.47 3.57 1.16
CA PHE A 46 -1.40 3.94 2.21
C PHE A 46 -1.21 5.42 2.54
N GLY A 47 -2.29 6.18 2.71
CA GLY A 47 -2.16 7.61 3.02
C GLY A 47 -3.29 8.12 3.87
N LEU A 48 -2.99 8.98 4.84
CA LEU A 48 -3.99 9.52 5.77
C LEU A 48 -5.06 10.33 5.02
N HIS A 49 -4.66 11.03 3.95
CA HIS A 49 -5.56 11.77 3.07
C HIS A 49 -6.29 10.91 2.02
N LEU A 50 -5.98 9.61 1.90
CA LEU A 50 -6.78 8.71 1.06
C LEU A 50 -8.12 8.46 1.74
N SER A 51 -9.21 8.59 1.00
CA SER A 51 -10.59 8.68 1.51
C SER A 51 -11.04 7.52 2.43
N GLY A 52 -10.34 6.38 2.40
CA GLY A 52 -10.59 5.24 3.29
C GLY A 52 -9.84 5.25 4.62
N MET A 53 -8.74 5.98 4.76
CA MET A 53 -7.84 5.92 5.93
C MET A 53 -7.97 7.08 6.91
N ALA A 54 -8.55 8.21 6.49
CA ALA A 54 -8.84 9.34 7.36
C ALA A 54 -9.70 8.95 8.58
N LYS A 55 -10.44 7.84 8.50
CA LYS A 55 -11.27 7.29 9.59
C LYS A 55 -10.51 6.38 10.56
N THR A 56 -9.46 5.68 10.12
CA THR A 56 -8.75 4.66 10.92
C THR A 56 -7.48 5.21 11.57
N GLY A 57 -6.88 6.27 11.00
CA GLY A 57 -5.81 7.06 11.63
C GLY A 57 -4.46 6.36 11.79
N ASP A 58 -4.32 5.08 11.47
CA ASP A 58 -3.09 4.31 11.70
C ASP A 58 -2.52 3.70 10.42
N VAL A 59 -1.84 4.52 9.60
CA VAL A 59 -1.01 4.06 8.46
C VAL A 59 0.25 3.30 8.90
N THR A 60 0.62 3.38 10.18
CA THR A 60 1.82 2.77 10.74
C THR A 60 1.79 1.24 10.67
N ALA A 61 0.60 0.63 10.74
CA ALA A 61 0.41 -0.79 10.52
C ALA A 61 0.92 -1.23 9.13
N ALA A 62 0.61 -0.46 8.07
CA ALA A 62 1.08 -0.75 6.72
C ALA A 62 2.60 -0.58 6.58
N ALA A 63 3.18 0.45 7.20
CA ALA A 63 4.63 0.66 7.23
C ALA A 63 5.38 -0.51 7.90
N ARG A 64 4.84 -1.06 9.00
CA ARG A 64 5.41 -2.26 9.66
C ARG A 64 5.40 -3.50 8.77
N HIS A 65 4.44 -3.59 7.85
CA HIS A 65 4.39 -4.65 6.84
C HIS A 65 5.28 -4.38 5.61
N GLY A 66 6.01 -3.26 5.58
CA GLY A 66 6.94 -2.90 4.50
C GLY A 66 6.27 -2.18 3.33
N PHE A 67 5.04 -1.72 3.48
CA PHE A 67 4.35 -0.92 2.46
C PHE A 67 4.68 0.56 2.58
N LYS A 68 4.52 1.28 1.47
CA LYS A 68 4.76 2.72 1.45
C LYS A 68 3.59 3.48 2.07
N THR A 69 3.91 4.44 2.93
CA THR A 69 2.94 5.40 3.44
C THR A 69 3.22 6.79 2.88
N ILE A 70 2.16 7.56 2.68
CA ILE A 70 2.19 8.99 2.34
C ILE A 70 1.40 9.75 3.40
N ASP A 71 1.84 10.96 3.74
CA ASP A 71 1.05 11.84 4.60
C ASP A 71 -0.09 12.45 3.80
#